data_AF-A0A317ZPD1-F1
#
_entry.id   AF-A0A317ZPD1-F1
#
_cell.length_a   1.000
_cell.length_b   1.000
_cell.length_c   1.000
_cell.angle_alpha   90.00
_cell.angle_beta   90.00
_cell.angle_gamma   90.00
#
_symmetry.space_group_name_H-M   'P 1'
#
loop_
_entity.id
_entity.type
_entity.pdbx_description
1 polymer ?
#
loop_
_entity_poly.entity_id
_entity_poly.type
_entity_poly.pdbx_seq_one_letter_code
_entity_poly.pdbx_strand_id
1 'polypeptide(L)'
;MGTSTNYSASPNWKDAKKQVTQAGGEGFVTPEKAASLISTLVSQMAKESSLGFGSPSGGGGSGGAGGSGGGGSRGGTGVGRSTRASGGSIRNVARGVGSFLSEVQQKGFEQALADHGLTDLSDKSPYEIALELADILYEPASLIDDNILRDALIDMMMEWSEGQDSFEDLSANFEEASSDINGVLHELMGHYIYQVFKSVGYQGVLNTHGFEAAESMCGQIRDYIDARVSDFESTRNLSSVAWNGQEGADVVDGIVSDTLDLFGGDE
;
A
#
# COMPACT_ATOMS: atom_id res chain seq x y z
N MET A 1 -17.42 -15.29 31.18
CA MET A 1 -17.91 -15.11 29.80
C MET A 1 -16.71 -14.65 28.98
N GLY A 2 -16.30 -15.44 27.99
CA GLY A 2 -15.05 -15.24 27.26
C GLY A 2 -15.20 -14.21 26.15
N THR A 3 -14.29 -13.23 26.11
CA THR A 3 -14.05 -12.36 24.95
C THR A 3 -12.89 -12.96 24.16
N SER A 4 -13.16 -14.03 23.42
CA SER A 4 -12.22 -14.53 22.43
C SER A 4 -12.42 -13.70 21.18
N THR A 5 -11.69 -12.59 21.07
CA THR A 5 -11.53 -11.88 19.81
C THR A 5 -10.99 -12.90 18.81
N ASN A 6 -11.72 -13.16 17.72
CA ASN A 6 -11.26 -14.04 16.66
C ASN A 6 -10.05 -13.38 16.01
N TYR A 7 -8.85 -13.81 16.39
CA TYR A 7 -7.60 -13.43 15.74
C TYR A 7 -7.64 -13.91 14.30
N SER A 8 -7.50 -13.01 13.31
CA SER A 8 -7.16 -13.44 11.95
C SER A 8 -5.72 -13.96 12.01
N ALA A 9 -5.54 -15.27 11.80
CA ALA A 9 -4.21 -15.84 11.71
C ALA A 9 -3.42 -15.14 10.58
N SER A 10 -2.13 -14.90 10.79
CA SER A 10 -1.25 -14.38 9.74
C SER A 10 -1.37 -15.25 8.48
N PRO A 11 -1.26 -14.65 7.28
CA PRO A 11 -1.49 -15.37 6.03
C PRO A 11 -0.56 -16.57 5.92
N ASN A 12 -1.03 -17.66 5.30
CA ASN A 12 -0.21 -18.86 5.13
C ASN A 12 0.79 -18.67 3.99
N TRP A 13 1.95 -18.11 4.32
CA TRP A 13 3.04 -17.82 3.39
C TRP A 13 3.91 -19.04 3.00
N LYS A 14 3.52 -20.26 3.36
CA LYS A 14 4.42 -21.43 3.30
C LYS A 14 5.05 -21.65 1.92
N ASP A 15 4.28 -21.50 0.85
CA ASP A 15 4.75 -21.73 -0.52
C ASP A 15 5.69 -20.61 -0.98
N ALA A 16 5.34 -19.35 -0.71
CA ALA A 16 6.21 -18.20 -1.02
C ALA A 16 7.53 -18.30 -0.23
N LYS A 17 7.47 -18.60 1.06
CA LYS A 17 8.64 -18.81 1.93
C LYS A 17 9.60 -19.85 1.36
N LYS A 18 9.06 -20.98 0.91
CA LYS A 18 9.84 -22.09 0.34
C LYS A 18 10.53 -21.67 -0.95
N GLN A 19 9.80 -21.04 -1.87
CA GLN A 19 10.34 -20.60 -3.16
C GLN A 19 11.43 -19.53 -2.98
N VAL A 20 11.19 -18.53 -2.12
CA VAL A 20 12.17 -17.47 -1.85
C VAL A 20 13.43 -18.05 -1.19
N THR A 21 13.28 -18.94 -0.22
CA THR A 21 14.43 -19.60 0.42
C THR A 21 15.25 -20.39 -0.59
N GLN A 22 14.60 -21.18 -1.45
CA GLN A 22 15.29 -21.93 -2.48
C GLN A 22 16.00 -21.01 -3.48
N ALA A 23 15.36 -19.90 -3.86
CA ALA A 23 15.91 -18.96 -4.81
C ALA A 23 17.18 -18.25 -4.32
N GLY A 24 17.23 -17.91 -3.03
CA GLY A 24 18.39 -17.25 -2.41
C GLY A 24 19.67 -18.12 -2.44
N GLY A 25 19.55 -19.44 -2.56
CA GLY A 25 20.69 -20.34 -2.66
C GLY A 25 21.39 -20.36 -4.02
N GLU A 26 20.78 -19.78 -5.05
CA GLU A 26 21.31 -19.77 -6.43
C GLU A 26 22.18 -18.53 -6.73
N GLY A 27 22.31 -17.61 -5.77
CA GLY A 27 23.16 -16.42 -5.85
C GLY A 27 22.49 -15.26 -6.60
N PHE A 28 22.29 -15.41 -7.92
CA PHE A 28 21.67 -14.38 -8.76
C PHE A 28 20.22 -14.72 -9.10
N VAL A 29 19.30 -13.83 -8.76
CA VAL A 29 17.89 -13.86 -9.11
C VAL A 29 17.71 -13.11 -10.43
N THR A 30 17.56 -13.86 -11.52
CA THR A 30 17.26 -13.27 -12.83
C THR A 30 15.93 -12.53 -12.83
N PRO A 31 15.69 -11.57 -13.75
CA PRO A 31 14.39 -10.90 -13.87
C PRO A 31 13.20 -11.87 -14.00
N GLU A 32 13.34 -12.94 -14.79
CA GLU A 32 12.31 -14.00 -14.92
C GLU A 32 12.00 -14.66 -13.57
N LYS A 33 13.03 -14.86 -12.74
CA LYS A 33 12.87 -15.46 -11.43
C LYS A 33 12.28 -14.48 -10.43
N ALA A 34 12.69 -13.22 -10.47
CA ALA A 34 12.07 -12.15 -9.69
C ALA A 34 10.58 -12.04 -10.03
N ALA A 35 10.22 -12.07 -11.31
CA ALA A 35 8.83 -12.10 -11.78
C ALA A 35 8.05 -13.29 -11.22
N SER A 36 8.61 -14.50 -11.25
CA SER A 36 7.97 -15.70 -10.69
C SER A 36 7.76 -15.61 -9.16
N LEU A 37 8.74 -15.07 -8.42
CA LEU A 37 8.63 -14.91 -6.97
C LEU A 37 7.58 -13.86 -6.61
N ILE A 38 7.60 -12.71 -7.29
CA ILE A 38 6.66 -11.61 -7.04
C ILE A 38 5.24 -11.97 -7.49
N SER A 39 5.05 -12.62 -8.63
CA SER A 39 3.73 -13.10 -9.07
C SER A 39 3.12 -14.09 -8.08
N THR A 40 3.92 -15.02 -7.55
CA THR A 40 3.47 -15.94 -6.50
C THR A 40 3.08 -15.19 -5.22
N LEU A 41 3.87 -14.20 -4.82
CA LEU A 41 3.62 -13.39 -3.64
C LEU A 41 2.33 -12.56 -3.78
N VAL A 42 2.20 -11.81 -4.88
CA VAL A 42 1.04 -10.96 -5.18
C VAL A 42 -0.23 -11.80 -5.33
N SER A 43 -0.14 -12.98 -5.96
CA SER A 43 -1.25 -13.94 -6.01
C SER A 43 -1.71 -14.43 -4.64
N GLN A 44 -0.80 -14.53 -3.66
CA GLN A 44 -1.15 -14.83 -2.27
C GLN A 44 -1.74 -13.61 -1.56
N MET A 45 -1.18 -12.41 -1.81
CA MET A 45 -1.72 -11.15 -1.29
C MET A 45 -3.16 -10.90 -1.74
N ALA A 46 -3.48 -11.21 -3.00
CA ALA A 46 -4.84 -11.09 -3.54
C ALA A 46 -5.85 -12.04 -2.88
N LYS A 47 -5.40 -13.20 -2.37
CA LYS A 47 -6.25 -14.17 -1.65
C LYS A 47 -6.46 -13.77 -0.20
N GLU A 48 -5.61 -12.90 0.33
CA GLU A 48 -5.63 -12.47 1.72
C GLU A 48 -6.39 -11.15 1.87
N SER A 49 -7.64 -11.25 2.35
CA SER A 49 -8.52 -10.08 2.48
C SER A 49 -7.98 -8.99 3.40
N SER A 50 -7.12 -9.34 4.36
CA SER A 50 -6.56 -8.37 5.32
C SER A 50 -5.56 -7.40 4.69
N LEU A 51 -4.91 -7.78 3.59
CA LEU A 51 -3.89 -6.96 2.90
C LEU A 51 -4.51 -5.98 1.89
N GLY A 52 -5.80 -6.12 1.57
CA GLY A 52 -6.53 -5.20 0.69
C GLY A 52 -6.28 -5.34 -0.82
N PHE A 53 -5.44 -6.29 -1.26
CA PHE A 53 -5.23 -6.62 -2.68
C PHE A 53 -6.37 -7.46 -3.28
N GLY A 54 -7.11 -8.19 -2.45
CA GLY A 54 -8.26 -8.97 -2.92
C GLY A 54 -9.42 -8.08 -3.41
N SER A 55 -10.42 -8.73 -4.04
CA SER A 55 -11.64 -8.05 -4.47
C SER A 55 -12.26 -7.26 -3.31
N PRO A 56 -12.75 -6.03 -3.55
CA PRO A 56 -13.45 -5.25 -2.54
C PRO A 56 -14.57 -6.11 -1.95
N SER A 57 -14.50 -6.43 -0.67
CA SER A 57 -15.52 -7.22 0.01
C SER A 57 -16.77 -6.37 0.20
N GLY A 58 -17.57 -6.28 -0.87
CA GLY A 58 -18.71 -5.38 -0.96
C GLY A 58 -19.72 -5.78 -2.04
N GLY A 59 -20.16 -7.04 -2.05
CA GLY A 59 -21.27 -7.49 -2.89
C GLY A 59 -21.48 -8.99 -2.84
N GLY A 60 -22.27 -9.48 -1.87
CA GLY A 60 -22.84 -10.82 -1.96
C GLY A 60 -23.66 -10.93 -3.25
N GLY A 61 -23.18 -11.71 -4.21
CA GLY A 61 -23.76 -11.69 -5.57
C GLY A 61 -23.30 -12.82 -6.49
N SER A 62 -23.37 -14.07 -6.05
CA SER A 62 -23.61 -15.24 -6.92
C SER A 62 -24.20 -16.33 -6.01
N GLY A 63 -25.46 -16.74 -6.12
CA GLY A 63 -26.09 -17.42 -7.25
C GLY A 63 -26.58 -18.78 -6.74
N GLY A 64 -27.78 -18.83 -6.15
CA GLY A 64 -28.34 -20.06 -5.57
C GLY A 64 -29.83 -19.95 -5.20
N ALA A 65 -30.69 -20.33 -6.14
CA ALA A 65 -32.10 -20.71 -6.07
C ALA A 65 -32.91 -20.59 -4.76
N GLY A 66 -34.06 -19.89 -4.86
CA GLY A 66 -35.35 -20.36 -4.34
C GLY A 66 -35.74 -20.00 -2.90
N GLY A 67 -36.66 -19.04 -2.74
CA GLY A 67 -37.35 -18.83 -1.46
C GLY A 67 -38.22 -17.58 -1.44
N SER A 68 -39.53 -17.78 -1.52
CA SER A 68 -40.56 -16.74 -1.44
C SER A 68 -40.89 -16.36 0.01
N GLY A 69 -41.24 -15.08 0.25
CA GLY A 69 -41.74 -14.53 1.51
C GLY A 69 -40.71 -13.67 2.25
N GLY A 70 -40.96 -12.45 2.74
CA GLY A 70 -42.17 -11.67 2.90
C GLY A 70 -41.89 -10.62 4.00
N GLY A 71 -42.13 -9.34 3.71
CA GLY A 71 -42.48 -8.29 4.69
C GLY A 71 -41.40 -7.72 5.63
N GLY A 72 -41.31 -6.38 5.68
CA GLY A 72 -40.88 -5.65 6.89
C GLY A 72 -40.12 -4.34 6.68
N SER A 73 -40.83 -3.23 6.51
CA SER A 73 -40.27 -1.87 6.64
C SER A 73 -39.84 -1.54 8.08
N ARG A 74 -38.71 -0.83 8.20
CA ARG A 74 -38.32 0.19 9.23
C ARG A 74 -36.93 0.70 8.80
N GLY A 75 -36.70 1.95 8.41
CA GLY A 75 -37.07 3.20 9.07
C GLY A 75 -35.92 3.61 9.99
N GLY A 76 -35.03 4.49 9.51
CA GLY A 76 -33.87 4.96 10.28
C GLY A 76 -32.98 5.94 9.52
N THR A 77 -33.48 7.15 9.28
CA THR A 77 -32.68 8.34 8.95
C THR A 77 -31.77 8.69 10.14
N GLY A 78 -30.48 8.39 10.00
CA GLY A 78 -29.42 8.80 10.91
C GLY A 78 -28.40 9.66 10.17
N VAL A 79 -28.20 10.86 10.68
CA VAL A 79 -27.25 11.88 10.22
C VAL A 79 -25.86 11.26 10.01
N GLY A 80 -25.31 11.44 8.81
CA GLY A 80 -24.07 10.83 8.33
C GLY A 80 -22.86 11.21 9.17
N ARG A 81 -22.54 10.37 10.16
CA ARG A 81 -21.21 10.26 10.72
C ARG A 81 -20.40 9.43 9.74
N SER A 82 -19.42 10.07 9.10
CA SER A 82 -18.41 9.47 8.22
C SER A 82 -18.16 8.01 8.57
N THR A 83 -18.51 7.10 7.66
CA THR A 83 -18.07 5.72 7.67
C THR A 83 -16.57 5.71 7.42
N ARG A 84 -15.79 6.09 8.44
CA ARG A 84 -14.35 5.82 8.50
C ARG A 84 -14.22 4.29 8.46
N ALA A 85 -13.80 3.78 7.32
CA ALA A 85 -13.56 2.36 7.13
C ALA A 85 -12.59 1.87 8.20
N SER A 86 -12.99 0.87 8.96
CA SER A 86 -12.14 0.26 9.98
C SER A 86 -11.01 -0.55 9.33
N GLY A 87 -9.74 -0.19 9.59
CA GLY A 87 -8.55 -1.02 9.35
C GLY A 87 -7.51 -0.37 8.43
N GLY A 88 -6.21 -0.52 8.75
CA GLY A 88 -5.06 -0.08 7.93
C GLY A 88 -4.90 -0.91 6.65
N SER A 89 -5.90 -0.86 5.78
CA SER A 89 -5.84 -1.45 4.44
C SER A 89 -5.07 -0.54 3.50
N ILE A 90 -4.30 -1.11 2.58
CA ILE A 90 -3.64 -0.37 1.49
C ILE A 90 -4.61 0.56 0.75
N ARG A 91 -5.88 0.17 0.62
CA ARG A 91 -6.89 1.02 -0.03
C ARG A 91 -7.20 2.29 0.75
N ASN A 92 -7.13 2.25 2.08
CA ASN A 92 -7.37 3.41 2.92
C ASN A 92 -6.16 4.36 2.87
N VAL A 93 -4.95 3.81 2.97
CA VAL A 93 -3.71 4.58 2.88
C VAL A 93 -3.59 5.22 1.51
N ALA A 94 -3.84 4.49 0.42
CA ALA A 94 -3.83 5.02 -0.94
C ALA A 94 -4.83 6.18 -1.13
N ARG A 95 -6.03 6.08 -0.55
CA ARG A 95 -6.99 7.21 -0.57
C ARG A 95 -6.50 8.41 0.22
N GLY A 96 -5.85 8.19 1.36
CA GLY A 96 -5.22 9.24 2.16
C GLY A 96 -4.14 9.97 1.38
N VAL A 97 -3.22 9.21 0.78
CA VAL A 97 -2.14 9.73 -0.08
C VAL A 97 -2.71 10.52 -1.26
N GLY A 98 -3.68 9.96 -1.99
CA GLY A 98 -4.32 10.65 -3.12
C GLY A 98 -5.01 11.95 -2.72
N SER A 99 -5.72 11.95 -1.57
CA SER A 99 -6.35 13.15 -1.00
C SER A 99 -5.31 14.22 -0.67
N PHE A 100 -4.25 13.83 0.03
CA PHE A 100 -3.18 14.74 0.42
C PHE A 100 -2.49 15.36 -0.80
N LEU A 101 -2.13 14.57 -1.81
CA LEU A 101 -1.46 15.10 -3.00
C LEU A 101 -2.37 15.98 -3.85
N SER A 102 -3.66 15.68 -3.91
CA SER A 102 -4.64 16.57 -4.55
C SER A 102 -4.73 17.90 -3.82
N GLU A 103 -4.63 17.87 -2.49
CA GLU A 103 -4.54 19.07 -1.65
C GLU A 103 -3.24 19.85 -1.91
N VAL A 104 -2.08 19.18 -1.99
CA VAL A 104 -0.79 19.82 -2.37
C VAL A 104 -0.94 20.55 -3.70
N GLN A 105 -1.54 19.92 -4.70
CA GLN A 105 -1.70 20.53 -6.02
C GLN A 105 -2.66 21.73 -6.04
N GLN A 106 -3.67 21.74 -5.16
CA GLN A 106 -4.68 22.80 -5.11
C GLN A 106 -4.26 24.03 -4.30
N LYS A 107 -3.51 23.83 -3.20
CA LYS A 107 -3.20 24.88 -2.21
C LYS A 107 -1.72 24.94 -1.78
N GLY A 108 -0.86 24.06 -2.30
CA GLY A 108 0.56 23.96 -1.95
C GLY A 108 0.81 23.04 -0.77
N PHE A 109 2.05 22.54 -0.68
CA PHE A 109 2.48 21.57 0.34
C PHE A 109 2.32 22.09 1.76
N GLU A 110 2.76 23.32 2.04
CA GLU A 110 2.67 23.91 3.37
C GLU A 110 1.21 24.01 3.88
N GLN A 111 0.28 24.47 3.05
CA GLN A 111 -1.13 24.55 3.44
C GLN A 111 -1.78 23.16 3.53
N ALA A 112 -1.33 22.18 2.74
CA ALA A 112 -1.75 20.79 2.88
C ALA A 112 -1.32 20.22 4.25
N LEU A 113 -0.06 20.40 4.64
CA LEU A 113 0.43 20.02 5.97
C LEU A 113 -0.36 20.70 7.10
N ALA A 114 -0.59 22.01 6.98
CA ALA A 114 -1.33 22.78 8.00
C ALA A 114 -2.75 22.26 8.21
N ASP A 115 -3.48 21.92 7.14
CA ASP A 115 -4.85 21.38 7.23
C ASP A 115 -4.87 19.97 7.86
N HIS A 116 -3.76 19.24 7.78
CA HIS A 116 -3.51 17.98 8.46
C HIS A 116 -2.95 18.15 9.89
N GLY A 117 -2.80 19.38 10.38
CA GLY A 117 -2.36 19.69 11.75
C GLY A 117 -0.85 19.87 11.91
N LEU A 118 -0.08 19.87 10.82
CA LEU A 118 1.36 20.09 10.81
C LEU A 118 1.66 21.57 10.47
N THR A 119 1.63 22.43 11.49
CA THR A 119 1.79 23.89 11.31
C THR A 119 3.11 24.46 11.82
N ASP A 120 3.80 23.76 12.73
CA ASP A 120 5.07 24.20 13.30
C ASP A 120 6.23 23.35 12.77
N LEU A 121 6.77 23.78 11.63
CA LEU A 121 7.79 23.04 10.87
C LEU A 121 9.20 23.62 11.02
N SER A 122 9.33 24.79 11.66
CA SER A 122 10.57 25.58 11.69
C SER A 122 11.76 24.87 12.33
N ASP A 123 11.49 23.96 13.28
CA ASP A 123 12.50 23.19 14.00
C ASP A 123 12.62 21.73 13.51
N LYS A 124 11.88 21.36 12.45
CA LYS A 124 11.83 19.98 11.93
C LYS A 124 12.69 19.82 10.69
N SER A 125 13.46 18.74 10.65
CA SER A 125 14.15 18.30 9.44
C SER A 125 13.16 17.77 8.40
N PRO A 126 13.51 17.78 7.10
CA PRO A 126 12.70 17.17 6.06
C PRO A 126 12.30 15.72 6.35
N TYR A 127 13.22 14.96 6.94
CA TYR A 127 13.00 13.59 7.40
C TYR A 127 11.90 13.49 8.47
N GLU A 128 11.93 14.37 9.48
CA GLU A 128 10.92 14.38 10.55
C GLU A 128 9.53 14.76 10.01
N ILE A 129 9.47 15.70 9.06
CA ILE A 129 8.22 16.09 8.40
C ILE A 129 7.63 14.91 7.61
N ALA A 130 8.46 14.22 6.81
CA ALA A 130 8.05 13.06 6.03
C ALA A 130 7.53 11.91 6.92
N LEU A 131 8.21 11.65 8.04
CA LEU A 131 7.80 10.62 9.00
C LEU A 131 6.47 10.95 9.69
N GLU A 132 6.28 12.20 10.14
CA GLU A 132 5.02 12.63 10.74
C GLU A 132 3.86 12.58 9.75
N LEU A 133 4.11 12.94 8.49
CA LEU A 133 3.12 12.80 7.43
C LEU A 133 2.74 11.34 7.20
N ALA A 134 3.70 10.41 7.15
CA ALA A 134 3.42 8.98 7.05
C ALA A 134 2.49 8.50 8.18
N ASP A 135 2.73 8.95 9.41
CA ASP A 135 1.90 8.61 10.56
C ASP A 135 0.47 9.15 10.47
N ILE A 136 0.31 10.38 9.96
CA ILE A 136 -1.01 10.99 9.72
C ILE A 136 -1.79 10.21 8.66
N LEU A 137 -1.14 9.86 7.55
CA LEU A 137 -1.79 9.19 6.41
C LEU A 137 -2.13 7.73 6.69
N TYR A 138 -1.42 7.10 7.63
CA TYR A 138 -1.68 5.72 8.02
C TYR A 138 -2.90 5.56 8.96
N GLU A 139 -3.13 6.50 9.91
CA GLU A 139 -4.03 6.42 11.09
C GLU A 139 -3.82 5.11 11.93
N PRO A 140 -4.08 5.06 13.25
CA PRO A 140 -3.77 3.86 14.02
C PRO A 140 -4.60 2.64 13.57
N ALA A 141 -3.95 1.68 12.92
CA ALA A 141 -4.49 0.33 12.79
C ALA A 141 -4.66 -0.26 14.19
N SER A 142 -5.80 -0.88 14.45
CA SER A 142 -6.13 -1.52 15.73
C SER A 142 -5.32 -2.80 16.03
N LEU A 143 -4.19 -3.00 15.37
CA LEU A 143 -3.41 -4.24 15.38
C LEU A 143 -1.97 -3.93 15.81
N ILE A 144 -1.56 -4.57 16.90
CA ILE A 144 -0.22 -4.51 17.50
C ILE A 144 0.79 -5.37 16.69
N ASP A 145 0.32 -6.24 15.80
CA ASP A 145 1.17 -7.15 15.04
C ASP A 145 1.22 -6.78 13.56
N ASP A 146 2.44 -6.59 13.06
CA ASP A 146 2.86 -6.41 11.66
C ASP A 146 2.22 -5.27 10.88
N ASN A 147 2.78 -4.07 11.04
CA ASN A 147 2.41 -2.95 10.19
C ASN A 147 3.35 -2.77 9.00
N ILE A 148 3.50 -3.83 8.22
CA ILE A 148 4.27 -3.89 6.96
C ILE A 148 3.89 -2.74 6.01
N LEU A 149 2.61 -2.34 6.01
CA LEU A 149 2.10 -1.24 5.20
C LEU A 149 2.60 0.13 5.68
N ARG A 150 2.66 0.36 6.99
CA ARG A 150 3.27 1.58 7.53
C ARG A 150 4.75 1.65 7.20
N ASP A 151 5.47 0.54 7.30
CA ASP A 151 6.89 0.50 6.94
C ASP A 151 7.09 0.83 5.45
N ALA A 152 6.21 0.33 4.58
CA ALA A 152 6.21 0.67 3.16
C ALA A 152 5.94 2.17 2.90
N LEU A 153 4.96 2.75 3.59
CA LEU A 153 4.67 4.17 3.49
C LEU A 153 5.83 5.03 4.00
N ILE A 154 6.48 4.62 5.09
CA ILE A 154 7.64 5.32 5.64
C ILE A 154 8.82 5.24 4.67
N ASP A 155 9.12 4.08 4.09
CA ASP A 155 10.19 3.95 3.09
C ASP A 155 9.99 4.92 1.91
N MET A 156 8.79 4.95 1.33
CA MET A 156 8.45 5.88 0.25
C MET A 156 8.64 7.35 0.65
N MET A 157 8.14 7.74 1.84
CA MET A 157 8.28 9.11 2.34
C MET A 157 9.73 9.47 2.66
N MET A 158 10.52 8.52 3.15
CA MET A 158 11.95 8.72 3.42
C MET A 158 12.73 8.94 2.12
N GLU A 159 12.40 8.21 1.05
CA GLU A 159 13.03 8.38 -0.26
C GLU A 159 12.79 9.76 -0.85
N TRP A 160 11.59 10.32 -0.69
CA TRP A 160 11.31 11.70 -1.11
C TRP A 160 12.02 12.75 -0.24
N SER A 161 12.38 12.39 1.00
CA SER A 161 13.16 13.26 1.89
C SER A 161 14.67 13.08 1.76
N GLU A 162 15.13 12.05 1.05
CA GLU A 162 16.55 11.74 0.94
C GLU A 162 17.29 12.83 0.17
N GLY A 163 18.40 13.30 0.74
CA GLY A 163 19.22 14.37 0.15
C GLY A 163 18.59 15.76 0.20
N GLN A 164 17.44 15.94 0.84
CA GLN A 164 16.80 17.25 1.00
C GLN A 164 17.35 17.98 2.24
N ASP A 165 17.87 19.19 2.03
CA ASP A 165 18.50 19.99 3.09
C ASP A 165 17.55 21.05 3.69
N SER A 166 16.44 21.34 3.00
CA SER A 166 15.49 22.39 3.38
C SER A 166 14.03 21.96 3.21
N PHE A 167 13.13 22.74 3.83
CA PHE A 167 11.69 22.55 3.65
C PHE A 167 11.26 22.84 2.22
N GLU A 168 11.89 23.83 1.58
CA GLU A 168 11.61 24.20 0.19
C GLU A 168 11.97 23.08 -0.78
N ASP A 169 13.10 22.39 -0.57
CA ASP A 169 13.49 21.26 -1.42
C ASP A 169 12.54 20.07 -1.24
N LEU A 170 12.14 19.79 0.01
CA LEU A 170 11.11 18.79 0.29
C LEU A 170 9.78 19.15 -0.37
N SER A 171 9.36 20.41 -0.27
CA SER A 171 8.12 20.92 -0.88
C SER A 171 8.12 20.71 -2.40
N ALA A 172 9.25 20.94 -3.06
CA ALA A 172 9.39 20.72 -4.50
C ALA A 172 9.16 19.25 -4.87
N ASN A 173 9.72 18.30 -4.10
CA ASN A 173 9.50 16.86 -4.35
C ASN A 173 8.02 16.48 -4.18
N PHE A 174 7.34 16.99 -3.15
CA PHE A 174 5.90 16.71 -2.97
C PHE A 174 5.03 17.39 -4.04
N GLU A 175 5.41 18.56 -4.52
CA GLU A 175 4.73 19.22 -5.63
C GLU A 175 4.92 18.43 -6.94
N GLU A 176 6.12 17.92 -7.21
CA GLU A 176 6.38 17.01 -8.33
C GLU A 176 5.56 15.72 -8.21
N ALA A 177 5.60 15.06 -7.05
CA ALA A 177 4.79 13.87 -6.77
C ALA A 177 3.28 14.15 -6.94
N SER A 178 2.80 15.35 -6.57
CA SER A 178 1.40 15.75 -6.75
C SER A 178 1.00 15.90 -8.22
N SER A 179 1.96 16.08 -9.13
CA SER A 179 1.69 16.16 -10.56
C SER A 179 1.39 14.79 -11.19
N ASP A 180 1.87 13.71 -10.56
CA ASP A 180 1.62 12.32 -10.96
C ASP A 180 1.14 11.45 -9.79
N ILE A 181 -0.05 11.79 -9.28
CA ILE A 181 -0.70 11.00 -8.22
C ILE A 181 -0.86 9.53 -8.64
N ASN A 182 -1.06 9.24 -9.93
CA ASN A 182 -1.21 7.87 -10.38
C ASN A 182 0.09 7.07 -10.23
N GLY A 183 1.22 7.63 -10.66
CA GLY A 183 2.55 7.04 -10.49
C GLY A 183 2.87 6.80 -9.02
N VAL A 184 2.64 7.81 -8.18
CA VAL A 184 2.84 7.69 -6.72
C VAL A 184 2.01 6.57 -6.10
N LEU A 185 0.76 6.38 -6.52
CA LEU A 185 -0.06 5.30 -5.98
C LEU A 185 0.46 3.92 -6.39
N HIS A 186 1.09 3.79 -7.56
CA HIS A 186 1.78 2.54 -7.95
C HIS A 186 3.10 2.35 -7.21
N GLU A 187 3.85 3.42 -6.96
CA GLU A 187 5.05 3.43 -6.12
C GLU A 187 4.73 2.90 -4.72
N LEU A 188 3.68 3.42 -4.07
CA LEU A 188 3.19 2.91 -2.78
C LEU A 188 2.89 1.40 -2.82
N MET A 189 2.26 0.91 -3.89
CA MET A 189 1.99 -0.52 -4.05
C MET A 189 3.28 -1.33 -4.18
N GLY A 190 4.26 -0.81 -4.92
CA GLY A 190 5.60 -1.39 -5.06
C GLY A 190 6.32 -1.53 -3.73
N HIS A 191 6.39 -0.45 -2.93
CA HIS A 191 6.94 -0.50 -1.58
C HIS A 191 6.24 -1.52 -0.70
N TYR A 192 4.90 -1.60 -0.79
CA TYR A 192 4.15 -2.53 0.02
C TYR A 192 4.40 -3.98 -0.37
N ILE A 193 4.47 -4.30 -1.67
CA ILE A 193 4.86 -5.62 -2.17
C ILE A 193 6.27 -5.97 -1.69
N TYR A 194 7.22 -5.03 -1.78
CA TYR A 194 8.60 -5.25 -1.33
C TYR A 194 8.70 -5.53 0.17
N GLN A 195 7.95 -4.79 0.99
CA GLN A 195 7.95 -5.01 2.44
C GLN A 195 7.28 -6.34 2.82
N VAL A 196 6.21 -6.73 2.11
CA VAL A 196 5.64 -8.07 2.25
C VAL A 196 6.69 -9.13 1.85
N PHE A 197 7.42 -8.94 0.74
CA PHE A 197 8.48 -9.86 0.32
C PHE A 197 9.55 -10.04 1.41
N LYS A 198 10.05 -8.94 1.98
CA LYS A 198 11.04 -8.97 3.07
C LYS A 198 10.51 -9.73 4.29
N SER A 199 9.31 -9.41 4.75
CA SER A 199 8.70 -10.08 5.91
C SER A 199 8.51 -11.59 5.70
N VAL A 200 8.24 -12.00 4.46
CA VAL A 200 8.00 -13.39 4.11
C VAL A 200 9.31 -14.16 3.97
N GLY A 201 10.25 -13.67 3.17
CA GLY A 201 11.36 -14.46 2.66
C GLY A 201 12.71 -14.23 3.34
N TYR A 202 12.97 -13.03 3.86
CA TYR A 202 14.31 -12.61 4.26
C TYR A 202 14.95 -13.53 5.30
N GLN A 203 14.23 -13.84 6.39
CA GLN A 203 14.73 -14.70 7.46
C GLN A 203 15.05 -16.12 6.97
N GLY A 204 14.31 -16.65 5.99
CA GLY A 204 14.58 -17.97 5.42
C GLY A 204 15.92 -18.00 4.68
N VAL A 205 16.16 -16.99 3.85
CA VAL A 205 17.43 -16.85 3.11
C VAL A 205 18.59 -16.57 4.05
N LEU A 206 18.42 -15.64 5.00
CA LEU A 206 19.45 -15.28 5.98
C LEU A 206 19.93 -16.53 6.75
N ASN A 207 19.00 -17.34 7.25
CA ASN A 207 19.34 -18.52 8.04
C ASN A 207 19.94 -19.66 7.21
N THR A 208 19.62 -19.76 5.92
CA THR A 208 20.02 -20.90 5.07
C THR A 208 21.26 -20.60 4.22
N HIS A 209 21.38 -19.37 3.73
CA HIS A 209 22.35 -18.94 2.73
C HIS A 209 23.22 -17.75 3.18
N GLY A 210 22.91 -17.14 4.33
CA GLY A 210 23.71 -16.07 4.93
C GLY A 210 23.28 -14.67 4.51
N PHE A 211 23.92 -13.68 5.13
CA PHE A 211 23.57 -12.27 5.02
C PHE A 211 23.74 -11.73 3.59
N GLU A 212 24.88 -12.00 2.94
CA GLU A 212 25.17 -11.51 1.59
C GLU A 212 24.13 -11.97 0.56
N ALA A 213 23.70 -13.24 0.64
CA ALA A 213 22.68 -13.79 -0.24
C ALA A 213 21.30 -13.16 0.01
N ALA A 214 20.96 -12.91 1.28
CA ALA A 214 19.70 -12.29 1.65
C ALA A 214 19.61 -10.83 1.17
N GLU A 215 20.65 -10.03 1.41
CA GLU A 215 20.73 -8.64 0.97
C GLU A 215 20.76 -8.53 -0.56
N SER A 216 21.58 -9.36 -1.23
CA SER A 216 21.66 -9.36 -2.69
C SER A 216 20.32 -9.69 -3.34
N MET A 217 19.58 -10.66 -2.80
CA MET A 217 18.25 -11.02 -3.28
C MET A 217 17.24 -9.89 -3.04
N CYS A 218 17.26 -9.26 -1.86
CA CYS A 218 16.40 -8.11 -1.58
C CYS A 218 16.66 -6.97 -2.57
N GLY A 219 17.92 -6.64 -2.85
CA GLY A 219 18.28 -5.63 -3.85
C GLY A 219 17.73 -5.97 -5.24
N GLN A 220 17.96 -7.19 -5.72
CA GLN A 220 17.47 -7.62 -7.05
C GLN A 220 15.94 -7.63 -7.16
N ILE A 221 15.23 -7.95 -6.07
CA ILE A 221 13.78 -7.92 -6.04
C ILE A 221 13.26 -6.49 -6.01
N ARG A 222 13.92 -5.59 -5.28
CA ARG A 222 13.61 -4.16 -5.30
C ARG A 222 13.81 -3.58 -6.70
N ASP A 223 14.98 -3.81 -7.31
CA ASP A 223 15.28 -3.34 -8.67
C ASP A 223 14.23 -3.82 -9.69
N TYR A 224 13.76 -5.07 -9.54
CA TYR A 224 12.70 -5.61 -10.38
C TYR A 224 11.36 -4.88 -10.18
N ILE A 225 10.96 -4.64 -8.94
CA ILE A 225 9.71 -3.93 -8.61
C ILE A 225 9.77 -2.50 -9.15
N ASP A 226 10.86 -1.79 -8.89
CA ASP A 226 11.06 -0.39 -9.28
C ASP A 226 11.03 -0.25 -10.82
N ALA A 227 11.66 -1.19 -11.54
CA ALA A 227 11.61 -1.22 -12.99
C ALA A 227 10.19 -1.42 -13.53
N ARG A 228 9.42 -2.35 -12.95
CA ARG A 228 8.03 -2.62 -13.37
C ARG A 228 7.09 -1.47 -13.08
N VAL A 229 7.26 -0.80 -11.93
CA VAL A 229 6.46 0.39 -11.58
C VAL A 229 6.82 1.57 -12.48
N SER A 230 8.10 1.76 -12.79
CA SER A 230 8.56 2.85 -13.68
C SER A 230 8.08 2.71 -15.12
N ASP A 231 7.87 1.47 -15.60
CA ASP A 231 7.29 1.20 -16.92
C ASP A 231 5.80 1.58 -17.01
N PHE A 232 5.15 1.90 -15.88
CA PHE A 232 3.74 2.27 -15.83
C PHE A 232 3.53 3.73 -16.27
N GLU A 233 3.36 3.94 -17.57
CA GLU A 233 2.93 5.25 -18.10
C GLU A 233 1.41 5.42 -17.97
N SER A 234 0.96 6.42 -17.21
CA SER A 234 -0.47 6.78 -17.14
C SER A 234 -0.67 8.28 -17.17
N THR A 235 -1.58 8.72 -18.03
CA THR A 235 -1.93 10.14 -18.21
C THR A 235 -3.19 10.53 -17.44
N ARG A 236 -3.59 9.75 -16.42
CA ARG A 236 -4.79 10.03 -15.62
C ARG A 236 -4.53 11.25 -14.72
N ASN A 237 -5.19 12.35 -15.01
CA ASN A 237 -5.23 13.47 -14.08
C ASN A 237 -6.18 13.13 -12.91
N LEU A 238 -5.63 12.93 -11.72
CA LEU A 238 -6.38 12.55 -10.52
C LEU A 238 -6.52 13.71 -9.50
N SER A 239 -6.10 14.92 -9.87
CA SER A 239 -6.06 16.11 -9.01
C SER A 239 -7.39 16.57 -8.45
N SER A 240 -8.48 16.25 -9.15
CA SER A 240 -9.84 16.70 -8.85
C SER A 240 -10.73 15.59 -8.31
N VAL A 241 -10.16 14.42 -8.03
CA VAL A 241 -10.91 13.26 -7.56
C VAL A 241 -11.47 13.51 -6.16
N ALA A 242 -12.74 13.16 -5.94
CA ALA A 242 -13.32 13.15 -4.60
C ALA A 242 -12.87 11.89 -3.83
N TRP A 243 -11.67 11.94 -3.26
CA TRP A 243 -10.99 10.79 -2.60
C TRP A 243 -11.76 10.16 -1.43
N ASN A 244 -12.53 10.97 -0.71
CA ASN A 244 -13.34 10.52 0.42
C ASN A 244 -14.69 9.90 0.01
N GLY A 245 -14.97 9.80 -1.30
CA GLY A 245 -16.21 9.25 -1.87
C GLY A 245 -15.99 7.97 -2.66
N GLN A 246 -17.01 7.60 -3.44
CA GLN A 246 -16.96 6.44 -4.33
C GLN A 246 -15.91 6.61 -5.43
N GLU A 247 -15.73 7.82 -5.94
CA GLU A 247 -14.74 8.11 -6.98
C GLU A 247 -13.31 7.74 -6.55
N GLY A 248 -12.90 8.16 -5.34
CA GLY A 248 -11.61 7.75 -4.77
C GLY A 248 -11.48 6.26 -4.54
N ALA A 249 -12.57 5.59 -4.16
CA ALA A 249 -12.57 4.12 -4.02
C ALA A 249 -12.38 3.44 -5.38
N ASP A 250 -13.10 3.88 -6.42
CA ASP A 250 -13.00 3.32 -7.77
C ASP A 250 -11.60 3.53 -8.37
N VAL A 251 -10.97 4.69 -8.14
CA VAL A 251 -9.59 4.96 -8.55
C VAL A 251 -8.63 3.98 -7.89
N VAL A 252 -8.69 3.84 -6.56
CA VAL A 252 -7.82 2.92 -5.82
C VAL A 252 -8.08 1.46 -6.19
N ASP A 253 -9.33 1.10 -6.47
CA ASP A 253 -9.69 -0.22 -7.00
C ASP A 253 -9.04 -0.47 -8.36
N GLY A 254 -9.00 0.54 -9.23
CA GLY A 254 -8.23 0.54 -10.46
C GLY A 254 -6.74 0.32 -10.24
N ILE A 255 -6.09 1.10 -9.35
CA ILE A 255 -4.66 0.95 -9.06
C ILE A 255 -4.31 -0.45 -8.54
N VAL A 256 -5.13 -1.00 -7.64
CA VAL A 256 -4.92 -2.37 -7.15
C VAL A 256 -5.05 -3.38 -8.29
N SER A 257 -6.03 -3.23 -9.18
CA SER A 257 -6.18 -4.09 -10.36
C SER A 257 -4.98 -3.97 -11.29
N ASP A 258 -4.57 -2.74 -11.61
CA ASP A 258 -3.42 -2.43 -12.46
C ASP A 258 -2.15 -3.09 -11.88
N THR A 259 -1.97 -3.03 -10.55
CA THR A 259 -0.86 -3.69 -9.84
C THR A 259 -0.94 -5.23 -9.92
N LEU A 260 -2.13 -5.81 -9.76
CA LEU A 260 -2.32 -7.26 -9.89
C LEU A 260 -2.03 -7.74 -11.31
N ASP A 261 -2.40 -6.97 -12.33
CA ASP A 261 -2.11 -7.30 -13.72
C ASP A 261 -0.62 -7.16 -14.03
N LEU A 262 0.02 -6.11 -13.49
CA LEU A 262 1.45 -5.84 -13.65
C LEU A 262 2.34 -6.94 -13.06
N PHE A 263 1.98 -7.44 -11.87
CA PHE A 263 2.82 -8.38 -11.14
C PHE A 263 2.28 -9.82 -11.13
N GLY A 264 1.01 -10.04 -11.40
CA GLY A 264 0.35 -11.35 -11.32
C GLY A 264 0.24 -12.09 -12.65
N GLY A 265 0.62 -11.47 -13.77
CA GLY A 265 0.63 -12.12 -15.09
C GLY A 265 1.73 -13.18 -15.22
N ASP A 266 1.39 -14.34 -15.80
CA ASP A 266 2.36 -15.26 -16.37
C ASP A 266 2.88 -14.65 -17.69
N GLU A 267 4.18 -14.33 -17.77
CA GLU A 267 4.85 -14.04 -19.06
C GLU A 267 5.01 -15.30 -19.91
#